data_AF-A0A7C6Z054-F1
#
_entry.id   AF-A0A7C6Z054-F1
#
_cell.length_a   1.000
_cell.length_b   1.000
_cell.length_c   1.000
_cell.angle_alpha   90.00
_cell.angle_beta   90.00
_cell.angle_gamma   90.00
#
_symmetry.space_group_name_H-M   'P 1'
#
loop_
_entity.id
_entity.type
_entity.pdbx_description
1 polymer ?
#
loop_
_entity_poly.entity_id
_entity_poly.type
_entity_poly.pdbx_seq_one_letter_code
_entity_poly.pdbx_strand_id
1 'polypeptide(L)'
;MTIAEQLFKEGMEKGIREGIKEGMEEGLQKGLQKGLQEGVIKGKKTTAKNLLKLGLPIEQVAKAAELSVEEVVQLKREIEGV
;
A
#
# COMPACT_ATOMS: atom_id res chain seq x y z
N MET A 1 20.34 -43.48 16.07
CA MET A 1 20.07 -42.04 16.27
C MET A 1 20.24 -41.76 17.74
N THR A 2 21.09 -40.80 18.11
CA THR A 2 21.31 -40.42 19.51
C THR A 2 20.28 -39.38 19.95
N ILE A 3 20.05 -39.26 21.26
CA ILE A 3 19.19 -38.20 21.82
C ILE A 3 19.70 -36.81 21.40
N ALA A 4 21.02 -36.62 21.30
CA ALA A 4 21.62 -35.38 20.84
C ALA A 4 21.29 -35.06 19.37
N GLU A 5 21.33 -36.07 18.48
CA GLU A 5 20.93 -35.92 17.08
C GLU A 5 19.43 -35.58 16.94
N GLN A 6 18.58 -36.19 17.77
CA GLN A 6 17.13 -35.90 17.79
C GLN A 6 16.86 -34.46 18.22
N LEU A 7 17.46 -34.01 19.33
CA LEU A 7 17.28 -32.64 19.83
C LEU A 7 17.81 -31.60 18.84
N PHE A 8 18.94 -31.88 18.18
CA PHE A 8 19.48 -30.97 17.16
C PHE A 8 18.53 -30.87 15.95
N LYS A 9 18.01 -32.01 15.48
CA LYS A 9 17.06 -32.03 14.36
C LYS A 9 15.76 -31.29 14.71
N GLU A 10 15.20 -31.53 15.89
CA GLU A 10 14.01 -30.83 16.37
C GLU A 10 14.23 -29.32 16.50
N GLY A 11 15.39 -28.91 17.03
CA GLY A 11 15.78 -27.50 17.12
C GLY A 11 15.87 -26.83 15.76
N MET A 12 16.48 -27.50 14.76
CA MET A 12 16.56 -26.98 13.40
C MET A 12 15.18 -26.90 12.73
N GLU A 13 14.36 -27.95 12.84
CA GLU A 13 13.00 -27.96 12.27
C GLU A 13 12.13 -26.87 12.89
N LYS A 14 12.25 -26.64 14.20
CA LYS A 14 11.55 -25.57 14.90
C LYS A 14 12.02 -24.20 14.42
N GLY A 15 13.34 -23.96 14.37
CA GLY A 15 13.90 -22.69 13.91
C GLY A 15 13.51 -22.35 12.46
N ILE A 16 13.52 -23.34 11.56
CA ILE A 16 13.06 -23.15 10.18
C ILE A 16 11.57 -22.82 10.14
N ARG A 17 10.75 -23.53 10.91
CA ARG A 17 9.30 -23.31 10.93
C ARG A 17 8.95 -21.93 11.48
N GLU A 18 9.60 -21.51 12.57
CA GLU A 18 9.42 -20.19 13.17
C GLU A 18 9.88 -19.09 12.21
N GLY A 19 11.08 -19.22 11.63
CA GLY A 19 11.59 -18.25 10.66
C GLY A 19 10.73 -18.09 9.41
N ILE A 20 10.18 -19.18 8.86
CA ILE A 20 9.25 -19.13 7.73
C ILE A 20 7.94 -18.44 8.14
N LYS A 21 7.41 -18.78 9.32
CA LYS A 21 6.15 -18.21 9.81
C LYS A 21 6.29 -16.70 10.01
N GLU A 22 7.32 -16.27 10.73
CA GLU A 22 7.60 -14.86 11.00
C GLU A 22 7.86 -14.08 9.71
N GLY A 23 8.71 -14.62 8.82
CA GLY A 23 9.01 -13.97 7.53
C GLY A 23 7.77 -13.80 6.65
N MET A 24 6.88 -14.80 6.61
CA MET A 24 5.63 -14.73 5.84
C MET A 24 4.64 -13.74 6.46
N GLU A 25 4.49 -13.75 7.78
CA GLU A 25 3.60 -12.84 8.50
C GLU A 25 4.03 -11.38 8.33
N GLU A 26 5.31 -11.08 8.53
CA GLU A 26 5.86 -9.74 8.30
C GLU A 26 5.72 -9.29 6.84
N GLY A 27 6.06 -10.19 5.90
CA GLY A 27 5.98 -9.90 4.47
C GLY A 27 4.55 -9.57 4.03
N LEU A 28 3.59 -10.35 4.50
CA LEU A 28 2.17 -10.14 4.20
C LEU A 28 1.66 -8.84 4.81
N GLN A 29 1.97 -8.56 6.08
CA GLN A 29 1.54 -7.32 6.74
C GLN A 29 2.09 -6.07 6.05
N LYS A 30 3.40 -6.05 5.78
CA LYS A 30 4.06 -4.94 5.07
C LYS A 30 3.49 -4.75 3.67
N GLY A 31 3.29 -5.85 2.93
CA GLY A 31 2.72 -5.84 1.59
C GLY A 31 1.29 -5.31 1.56
N LEU A 32 0.43 -5.79 2.46
CA LEU A 32 -0.97 -5.36 2.56
C LEU A 32 -1.08 -3.88 2.95
N GLN A 33 -0.31 -3.43 3.94
CA GLN A 33 -0.34 -2.04 4.39
C GLN A 33 0.07 -1.09 3.26
N LYS A 34 1.18 -1.40 2.56
CA LYS A 34 1.67 -0.60 1.44
C LYS A 34 0.65 -0.60 0.28
N GLY A 35 0.13 -1.77 -0.08
CA GLY A 35 -0.85 -1.90 -1.16
C GLY A 35 -2.14 -1.14 -0.89
N LEU A 36 -2.65 -1.17 0.36
CA LEU A 36 -3.84 -0.43 0.74
C LEU A 36 -3.61 1.09 0.68
N GLN A 37 -2.49 1.58 1.22
CA GLN A 37 -2.16 3.01 1.18
C GLN A 37 -2.00 3.53 -0.24
N GLU A 38 -1.24 2.82 -1.09
CA GLU A 38 -1.07 3.17 -2.49
C GLU A 38 -2.41 3.14 -3.25
N GLY A 39 -3.24 2.13 -2.98
CA GLY A 39 -4.58 1.99 -3.57
C GLY A 39 -5.50 3.17 -3.22
N VAL A 40 -5.53 3.57 -1.94
CA VAL A 40 -6.32 4.72 -1.48
C VAL A 40 -5.86 6.01 -2.15
N ILE A 41 -4.56 6.30 -2.15
CA ILE A 41 -4.01 7.52 -2.76
C ILE A 41 -4.29 7.53 -4.27
N LYS A 42 -4.07 6.41 -4.96
CA LYS A 42 -4.36 6.27 -6.39
C LYS A 42 -5.83 6.49 -6.68
N GLY A 43 -6.72 5.90 -5.87
CA GLY A 43 -8.17 6.10 -5.96
C GLY A 43 -8.57 7.57 -5.84
N LYS A 44 -8.07 8.27 -4.81
CA LYS A 44 -8.30 9.72 -4.62
C LYS A 44 -7.85 10.53 -5.84
N LYS A 45 -6.63 10.30 -6.33
CA LYS A 45 -6.10 10.98 -7.53
C LYS A 45 -6.92 10.68 -8.78
N THR A 46 -7.32 9.43 -8.99
CA THR A 46 -8.17 9.03 -10.14
C THR A 46 -9.53 9.73 -10.09
N THR A 47 -10.19 9.75 -8.92
CA THR A 47 -11.44 10.48 -8.71
C THR A 47 -11.25 11.96 -9.04
N ALA A 48 -10.22 12.61 -8.51
CA ALA A 48 -9.95 14.01 -8.78
C ALA A 48 -9.74 14.29 -10.28
N LYS A 49 -8.91 13.48 -10.96
CA LYS A 49 -8.66 13.61 -12.40
C LYS A 49 -9.95 13.47 -13.22
N ASN A 50 -10.82 12.53 -12.86
CA ASN A 50 -12.09 12.34 -13.56
C ASN A 50 -13.04 13.53 -13.37
N LEU A 51 -13.16 14.05 -12.15
CA LEU A 51 -14.01 15.21 -11.86
C LEU A 51 -13.49 16.49 -12.53
N LEU A 52 -12.17 16.69 -12.58
CA LEU A 52 -11.56 17.81 -13.33
C LEU A 52 -11.87 17.73 -14.83
N LYS A 53 -11.79 16.53 -15.42
CA LYS A 53 -12.14 16.31 -16.83
C LYS A 53 -13.62 16.58 -17.13
N LEU A 54 -14.48 16.46 -16.13
CA LEU A 54 -15.91 16.82 -16.21
C LEU A 54 -16.16 18.33 -16.01
N GLY A 55 -15.10 19.13 -15.79
CA GLY A 55 -15.20 20.58 -15.64
C GLY A 55 -15.66 21.06 -14.27
N LEU A 56 -15.60 20.20 -13.24
CA LEU A 56 -15.97 20.63 -11.88
C LEU A 56 -14.96 21.64 -11.30
N PRO A 57 -15.41 22.59 -10.45
CA PRO A 57 -14.54 23.50 -9.73
C PRO A 57 -13.56 22.77 -8.82
N ILE A 58 -12.34 23.31 -8.71
CA ILE A 58 -11.22 22.72 -7.95
C ILE A 58 -11.61 22.45 -6.50
N GLU A 59 -12.35 23.35 -5.88
CA GLU A 59 -12.78 23.26 -4.48
C GLU A 59 -13.76 22.10 -4.27
N GLN A 60 -14.65 21.85 -5.24
CA GLN A 60 -15.58 20.72 -5.21
C GLN A 60 -14.84 19.40 -5.44
N VAL A 61 -13.86 19.40 -6.36
CA VAL A 61 -13.02 18.23 -6.61
C VAL A 61 -12.21 17.86 -5.37
N ALA A 62 -11.56 18.84 -4.73
CA ALA A 62 -10.77 18.64 -3.52
C ALA A 62 -11.61 18.00 -2.41
N LYS A 63 -12.82 18.54 -2.19
CA LYS A 63 -13.76 17.98 -1.21
C LYS A 63 -14.21 16.56 -1.56
N ALA A 64 -14.58 16.29 -2.82
CA ALA A 64 -15.11 14.99 -3.24
C ALA A 64 -14.05 13.89 -3.30
N ALA A 65 -12.82 14.25 -3.68
CA ALA A 65 -11.69 13.33 -3.76
C ALA A 65 -10.91 13.22 -2.43
N GLU A 66 -11.31 13.99 -1.41
CA GLU A 66 -10.60 14.11 -0.12
C GLU A 66 -9.10 14.41 -0.30
N LEU A 67 -8.82 15.39 -1.16
CA LEU A 67 -7.48 15.93 -1.42
C LEU A 67 -7.45 17.40 -1.02
N SER A 68 -6.25 17.93 -0.82
CA SER A 68 -6.05 19.37 -0.69
C SER A 68 -6.30 20.09 -2.02
N VAL A 69 -6.61 21.39 -1.95
CA VAL A 69 -6.78 22.23 -3.14
C VAL A 69 -5.48 22.27 -3.94
N GLU A 70 -4.35 22.33 -3.24
CA GLU A 70 -3.00 22.33 -3.81
C GLU A 70 -2.72 21.07 -4.64
N GLU A 71 -3.06 19.89 -4.10
CA GLU A 71 -2.94 18.62 -4.83
C GLU A 71 -3.81 18.61 -6.09
N VAL A 72 -5.05 19.09 -6.01
CA VAL A 72 -5.94 19.14 -7.17
C VAL A 72 -5.42 20.12 -8.23
N VAL A 73 -4.85 21.26 -7.83
CA VAL A 73 -4.20 22.20 -8.75
C VAL A 73 -3.01 21.54 -9.46
N GLN A 74 -2.18 20.80 -8.74
CA GLN A 74 -1.07 20.04 -9.34
C GLN A 74 -1.58 19.01 -10.34
N LEU A 75 -2.60 18.22 -9.97
CA LEU A 75 -3.21 17.23 -10.85
C LEU A 75 -3.81 17.87 -12.11
N LYS A 76 -4.39 19.06 -11.99
CA LYS A 76 -4.91 19.81 -13.13
C LYS A 76 -3.78 20.18 -14.12
N ARG A 77 -2.66 20.69 -13.62
CA ARG A 77 -1.46 21.00 -14.44
C ARG A 77 -0.92 19.75 -15.15
N GLU A 78 -0.84 18.62 -14.43
CA GLU A 78 -0.41 17.34 -15.02
C GLU A 78 -1.31 16.90 -16.20
N ILE A 79 -2.62 17.14 -16.11
CA ILE A 79 -3.58 16.78 -17.17
C ILE A 79 -3.48 17.74 -18.35
N GLU A 80 -3.32 19.04 -18.07
CA GLU A 80 -3.26 20.09 -19.10
C GLU A 80 -1.90 20.13 -19.81
N GLY A 81 -0.89 19.40 -19.31
CA GLY A 81 0.41 19.26 -19.95
C GLY A 81 1.24 20.54 -19.91
N VAL A 82 1.02 21.39 -18.89
CA VAL A 82 1.66 22.71 -18.71
C VAL A 82 2.57 22.72 -17.48
#